data_AF-A0A1L8MA82-F1
#
_entry.id   AF-A0A1L8MA82-F1
#
_cell.length_a   1.000
_cell.length_b   1.000
_cell.length_c   1.000
_cell.angle_alpha   90.00
_cell.angle_beta   90.00
_cell.angle_gamma   90.00
#
_symmetry.space_group_name_H-M   'P 1'
#
loop_
_entity.id
_entity.type
_entity.pdbx_description
1 polymer ?
#
loop_
_entity_poly.entity_id
_entity_poly.type
_entity_poly.pdbx_seq_one_letter_code
_entity_poly.pdbx_strand_id
1 'polypeptide(L)'
;MNVTAQRYSTLVICIFTGIGILIVAFCFGAFELTRLDTPLGVRQRNAALAFGIMISFFIYINGYLYQRSVKCFSDFLNKYPGEMNHETMVVELQTGFSKCRKYSWIGGGLITVVYLFSEGLLSLESDILSWYLSVLGLFFWRYAICTLFCLLFVTRFALSRFLNEGLIDLFGIEKFKHLSELVISNAVISALSLSLIPIFWLGINVPIIDRVIVSIAFLMLTSFLFLPVNKVQRCIAKKKSLAIQRINDSIKQLFLLNEKHKRRLTDDPVRLRKLSSLINSKQQISAVSEWAIDIPQGMKTIAIVFSVPLSWAIGALVDKYLQEIIEISKMV
;
A
#
# COMPACT_ATOMS: atom_id res chain seq x y z
N MET A 1 6.78 -25.87 -8.52
CA MET A 1 8.06 -25.25 -8.09
C MET A 1 7.96 -24.91 -6.61
N ASN A 2 8.95 -25.33 -5.81
CA ASN A 2 8.92 -25.19 -4.36
C ASN A 2 9.06 -23.70 -3.97
N VAL A 3 8.00 -23.09 -3.43
CA VAL A 3 7.91 -21.63 -3.15
C VAL A 3 9.04 -21.14 -2.22
N THR A 4 9.49 -22.01 -1.32
CA THR A 4 10.62 -21.77 -0.41
C THR A 4 11.94 -21.63 -1.17
N ALA A 5 12.27 -22.57 -2.08
CA ALA A 5 13.50 -22.52 -2.88
C ALA A 5 13.57 -21.27 -3.76
N GLN A 6 12.44 -20.86 -4.33
CA GLN A 6 12.37 -19.63 -5.13
C GLN A 6 12.60 -18.38 -4.28
N ARG A 7 12.11 -18.35 -3.04
CA ARG A 7 12.30 -17.22 -2.10
C ARG A 7 13.75 -17.06 -1.67
N TYR A 8 14.45 -18.15 -1.35
CA TYR A 8 15.89 -18.12 -1.05
C TYR A 8 16.72 -17.66 -2.26
N SER A 9 16.41 -18.19 -3.45
CA SER A 9 17.08 -17.76 -4.68
C SER A 9 16.90 -16.25 -4.95
N THR A 10 15.70 -15.72 -4.74
CA THR A 10 15.43 -14.29 -4.96
C THR A 10 16.21 -13.42 -3.98
N LEU A 11 16.29 -13.82 -2.70
CA LEU A 11 17.00 -13.08 -1.65
C LEU A 11 18.51 -13.04 -1.93
N VAL A 12 19.09 -14.19 -2.32
CA VAL A 12 20.51 -14.29 -2.69
C VAL A 12 20.83 -13.37 -3.88
N ILE A 13 20.00 -13.37 -4.92
CA ILE A 13 20.16 -12.47 -6.09
C ILE A 13 20.11 -10.99 -5.65
N CYS A 14 19.20 -10.63 -4.74
CA CYS A 14 19.09 -9.25 -4.25
C CYS A 14 20.35 -8.81 -3.50
N ILE A 15 20.89 -9.67 -2.62
CA ILE A 15 22.11 -9.38 -1.88
C ILE A 15 23.29 -9.18 -2.83
N PHE A 16 23.50 -10.10 -3.77
CA PHE A 16 24.60 -9.98 -4.73
C PHE A 16 24.44 -8.76 -5.64
N THR A 17 23.21 -8.41 -6.03
CA THR A 17 22.95 -7.20 -6.83
C THR A 17 23.30 -5.94 -6.05
N GLY A 18 22.89 -5.83 -4.79
CA GLY A 18 23.18 -4.66 -3.95
C GLY A 18 24.67 -4.51 -3.66
N ILE A 19 25.34 -5.61 -3.28
CA ILE A 19 26.79 -5.63 -3.06
C ILE A 19 27.52 -5.28 -4.36
N GLY A 20 27.12 -5.85 -5.50
CA GLY A 20 27.72 -5.53 -6.79
C GLY A 20 27.60 -4.05 -7.17
N ILE A 21 26.43 -3.45 -6.95
CA ILE A 21 26.23 -2.00 -7.16
C ILE A 21 27.18 -1.18 -6.27
N LEU A 22 27.29 -1.54 -4.99
CA LEU A 22 28.15 -0.81 -4.04
C LEU A 22 29.64 -0.98 -4.38
N ILE A 23 30.08 -2.16 -4.80
CA ILE A 23 31.47 -2.41 -5.23
C ILE A 23 31.80 -1.56 -6.45
N VAL A 24 30.93 -1.53 -7.47
CA VAL A 24 31.17 -0.72 -8.67
C VAL A 24 31.18 0.77 -8.34
N ALA A 25 30.27 1.23 -7.47
CA ALA A 25 30.28 2.60 -6.97
C ALA A 25 31.58 2.94 -6.22
N PHE A 26 32.09 2.01 -5.41
CA PHE A 26 33.38 2.15 -4.73
C PHE A 26 34.54 2.27 -5.72
N CYS A 27 34.58 1.42 -6.76
CA CYS A 27 35.59 1.51 -7.82
C CYS A 27 35.56 2.83 -8.60
N PHE A 28 34.40 3.47 -8.71
CA PHE A 28 34.25 4.80 -9.31
C PHE A 28 34.47 5.97 -8.34
N GLY A 29 34.97 5.71 -7.13
CA GLY A 29 35.35 6.75 -6.18
C GLY A 29 34.19 7.37 -5.40
N ALA A 30 33.01 6.73 -5.37
CA ALA A 30 31.82 7.29 -4.68
C ALA A 30 32.01 7.48 -3.16
N PHE A 31 32.98 6.82 -2.55
CA PHE A 31 33.22 6.81 -1.10
C PHE A 31 34.56 7.46 -0.70
N GLU A 32 35.21 8.19 -1.61
CA GLU A 32 36.42 8.95 -1.30
C GLU A 32 36.13 10.12 -0.36
N LEU A 33 37.08 10.42 0.55
CA LEU A 33 36.92 11.51 1.53
C LEU A 33 36.82 12.88 0.86
N THR A 34 37.55 13.10 -0.23
CA THR A 34 37.57 14.35 -1.01
C THR A 34 36.20 14.74 -1.57
N ARG A 35 35.28 13.77 -1.72
CA ARG A 35 33.91 14.02 -2.18
C ARG A 35 33.03 14.65 -1.09
N LEU A 36 33.42 14.56 0.18
CA LEU A 36 32.68 15.19 1.29
C LEU A 36 32.82 16.71 1.29
N ASP A 37 33.85 17.24 0.64
CA ASP A 37 34.15 18.68 0.62
C ASP A 37 33.19 19.46 -0.28
N THR A 38 32.46 18.79 -1.17
CA THR A 38 31.50 19.42 -2.09
C THR A 38 30.08 18.89 -1.89
N PRO A 39 29.05 19.75 -1.96
CA PRO A 39 27.66 19.33 -1.80
C PRO A 39 27.22 18.32 -2.88
N LEU A 40 27.78 18.43 -4.10
CA LEU A 40 27.53 17.49 -5.18
C LEU A 40 28.16 16.10 -4.88
N GLY A 41 29.37 16.07 -4.34
CA GLY A 41 30.04 14.82 -3.97
C GLY A 41 29.34 14.07 -2.84
N VAL A 42 28.85 14.79 -1.81
CA VAL A 42 28.01 14.20 -0.74
C VAL A 42 26.73 13.59 -1.32
N ARG A 43 26.07 14.30 -2.25
CA ARG A 43 24.87 13.80 -2.93
C ARG A 43 25.14 12.54 -3.75
N GLN A 44 26.22 12.50 -4.51
CA GLN A 44 26.61 11.34 -5.32
C GLN A 44 26.91 10.11 -4.45
N ARG A 45 27.62 10.31 -3.32
CA ARG A 45 27.86 9.26 -2.33
C ARG A 45 26.56 8.71 -1.76
N ASN A 46 25.67 9.59 -1.32
CA ASN A 46 24.37 9.21 -0.78
C ASN A 46 23.52 8.46 -1.81
N ALA A 47 23.52 8.93 -3.06
CA ALA A 47 22.84 8.27 -4.16
C ALA A 47 23.41 6.87 -4.44
N ALA A 48 24.73 6.69 -4.45
CA ALA A 48 25.36 5.39 -4.60
C ALA A 48 24.90 4.38 -3.54
N LEU A 49 24.91 4.82 -2.27
CA LEU A 49 24.48 4.01 -1.14
C LEU A 49 22.98 3.71 -1.21
N ALA A 50 22.16 4.73 -1.44
CA ALA A 50 20.71 4.61 -1.54
C ALA A 50 20.31 3.70 -2.69
N PHE A 51 20.90 3.84 -3.88
CA PHE A 51 20.60 2.99 -5.03
C PHE A 51 20.93 1.53 -4.76
N GLY A 52 22.09 1.21 -4.19
CA GLY A 52 22.46 -0.17 -3.86
C GLY A 52 21.46 -0.85 -2.92
N ILE A 53 21.02 -0.14 -1.88
CA ILE A 53 20.05 -0.65 -0.90
C ILE A 53 18.64 -0.72 -1.51
N MET A 54 18.17 0.38 -2.10
CA MET A 54 16.79 0.52 -2.57
C MET A 54 16.47 -0.34 -3.78
N ILE A 55 17.38 -0.45 -4.75
CA ILE A 55 17.17 -1.31 -5.92
C ILE A 55 17.03 -2.77 -5.46
N SER A 56 17.92 -3.22 -4.58
CA SER A 56 17.88 -4.58 -4.01
C SER A 56 16.60 -4.83 -3.22
N PHE A 57 16.21 -3.86 -2.40
CA PHE A 57 14.96 -3.89 -1.66
C PHE A 57 13.75 -4.00 -2.61
N PHE A 58 13.64 -3.18 -3.65
CA PHE A 58 12.52 -3.23 -4.58
C PHE A 58 12.47 -4.51 -5.41
N ILE A 59 13.62 -5.07 -5.81
CA ILE A 59 13.66 -6.38 -6.48
C ILE A 59 13.05 -7.44 -5.56
N TYR A 60 13.48 -7.48 -4.29
CA TYR A 60 12.95 -8.41 -3.30
C TYR A 60 11.45 -8.21 -3.07
N ILE A 61 11.01 -6.97 -2.85
CA ILE A 61 9.62 -6.63 -2.59
C ILE A 61 8.72 -6.99 -3.76
N ASN A 62 9.15 -6.77 -5.01
CA ASN A 62 8.37 -7.15 -6.18
C ASN A 62 8.14 -8.68 -6.25
N GLY A 63 9.14 -9.48 -5.90
CA GLY A 63 9.00 -10.94 -5.79
C GLY A 63 8.11 -11.35 -4.61
N TYR A 64 8.30 -10.71 -3.46
CA TYR A 64 7.51 -10.95 -2.25
C TYR A 64 6.02 -10.63 -2.46
N LEU A 65 5.69 -9.51 -3.10
CA LEU A 65 4.31 -9.10 -3.41
C LEU A 65 3.59 -10.14 -4.26
N TYR A 66 4.25 -10.66 -5.31
CA TYR A 66 3.68 -11.71 -6.14
C TYR A 66 3.41 -12.97 -5.31
N GLN A 67 4.41 -13.50 -4.61
CA GLN A 67 4.26 -14.73 -3.80
C GLN A 67 3.19 -14.57 -2.71
N ARG A 68 3.15 -13.41 -2.04
CA ARG A 68 2.17 -13.12 -1.00
C ARG A 68 0.76 -13.00 -1.57
N SER A 69 0.60 -12.37 -2.73
CA SER A 69 -0.70 -12.26 -3.40
C SER A 69 -1.25 -13.63 -3.79
N VAL A 70 -0.42 -14.49 -4.41
CA VAL A 70 -0.80 -15.86 -4.75
C VAL A 70 -1.18 -16.65 -3.50
N LYS A 71 -0.37 -16.61 -2.44
CA LYS A 71 -0.70 -17.30 -1.17
C LYS A 71 -2.03 -16.82 -0.59
N CYS A 72 -2.22 -15.50 -0.49
CA CYS A 72 -3.42 -14.92 0.10
C CYS A 72 -4.69 -15.27 -0.68
N PHE A 73 -4.63 -15.21 -2.01
CA PHE A 73 -5.78 -15.56 -2.85
C PHE A 73 -6.03 -17.07 -2.90
N SER A 74 -5.00 -17.91 -2.88
CA SER A 74 -5.17 -19.36 -2.77
C SER A 74 -5.79 -19.75 -1.43
N ASP A 75 -5.31 -19.18 -0.32
CA ASP A 75 -5.89 -19.41 1.02
C ASP A 75 -7.38 -19.01 1.04
N PHE A 76 -7.73 -17.91 0.36
CA PHE A 76 -9.11 -17.48 0.19
C PHE A 76 -9.95 -18.47 -0.64
N LEU A 77 -9.45 -18.91 -1.80
CA LEU A 77 -10.16 -19.85 -2.68
C LEU A 77 -10.30 -21.24 -2.08
N ASN A 78 -9.36 -21.69 -1.24
CA ASN A 78 -9.50 -22.92 -0.47
C ASN A 78 -10.70 -22.86 0.49
N LYS A 79 -10.98 -21.70 1.08
CA LYS A 79 -12.15 -21.47 1.94
C LYS A 79 -13.44 -21.25 1.13
N TYR A 80 -13.32 -20.74 -0.10
CA TYR A 80 -14.43 -20.40 -0.98
C TYR A 80 -14.20 -20.89 -2.44
N PRO A 81 -14.27 -22.22 -2.69
CA PRO A 81 -13.88 -22.80 -3.97
C PRO A 81 -14.80 -22.45 -5.14
N GLY A 82 -16.02 -21.96 -4.87
CA GLY A 82 -17.00 -21.57 -5.90
C GLY A 82 -16.77 -20.19 -6.53
N GLU A 83 -15.81 -19.40 -6.04
CA GLU A 83 -15.61 -18.01 -6.48
C GLU A 83 -14.74 -17.93 -7.76
N MET A 84 -13.70 -18.76 -7.87
CA MET A 84 -12.79 -18.80 -9.02
C MET A 84 -11.94 -20.07 -9.01
N ASN A 85 -11.55 -20.55 -10.20
CA ASN A 85 -10.54 -21.61 -10.30
C ASN A 85 -9.13 -21.10 -9.96
N HIS A 86 -8.37 -21.91 -9.21
CA HIS A 86 -7.00 -21.59 -8.79
C HIS A 86 -6.06 -21.33 -9.97
N GLU A 87 -6.13 -22.16 -11.01
CA GLU A 87 -5.28 -22.02 -12.20
C GLU A 87 -5.53 -20.69 -12.92
N THR A 88 -6.81 -20.34 -13.10
CA THR A 88 -7.21 -19.07 -13.72
C THR A 88 -6.71 -17.87 -12.91
N MET A 89 -6.80 -17.93 -11.58
CA MET A 89 -6.30 -16.87 -10.69
C MET A 89 -4.78 -16.69 -10.82
N VAL A 90 -4.01 -17.79 -10.84
CA VAL A 90 -2.56 -17.73 -11.01
C VAL A 90 -2.18 -17.14 -12.38
N VAL A 91 -2.86 -17.54 -13.45
CA VAL A 91 -2.61 -17.01 -14.80
C VAL A 91 -2.94 -15.52 -14.90
N GLU A 92 -4.06 -15.08 -14.33
CA GLU A 92 -4.43 -13.65 -14.30
C GLU A 92 -3.40 -12.82 -13.50
N LEU A 93 -2.96 -13.31 -12.34
CA LEU A 93 -1.92 -12.66 -11.54
C LEU A 93 -0.58 -12.58 -12.29
N GLN A 94 -0.12 -13.69 -12.88
CA GLN A 94 1.12 -13.69 -13.66
C GLN A 94 1.07 -12.70 -14.82
N THR A 95 -0.05 -12.67 -15.54
CA THR A 95 -0.26 -11.77 -16.66
C THR A 95 -0.29 -10.30 -16.20
N GLY A 96 -0.97 -10.03 -15.09
CA GLY A 96 -1.01 -8.70 -14.48
C GLY A 96 0.36 -8.19 -14.05
N PHE A 97 1.09 -9.00 -13.27
CA PHE A 97 2.46 -8.66 -12.84
C PHE A 97 3.44 -8.55 -14.02
N SER A 98 3.26 -9.35 -15.08
CA SER A 98 4.03 -9.22 -16.32
C SER A 98 3.78 -7.88 -17.00
N LYS A 99 2.51 -7.45 -17.10
CA LYS A 99 2.15 -6.11 -17.61
C LYS A 99 2.75 -4.99 -16.75
N CYS A 100 2.65 -5.07 -15.43
CA CYS A 100 3.26 -4.08 -14.52
C CYS A 100 4.77 -3.94 -14.76
N ARG A 101 5.50 -5.06 -14.92
CA ARG A 101 6.94 -5.06 -15.23
C ARG A 101 7.29 -4.46 -16.60
N LYS A 102 6.41 -4.59 -17.59
CA LYS A 102 6.61 -3.99 -18.92
C LYS A 102 6.37 -2.48 -18.87
N TYR A 103 5.25 -2.05 -18.29
CA TYR A 103 4.91 -0.63 -18.17
C TYR A 103 5.83 0.14 -17.22
N SER A 104 6.47 -0.53 -16.27
CA SER A 104 7.42 0.12 -15.36
C SER A 104 8.69 0.62 -16.05
N TRP A 105 9.07 0.08 -17.20
CA TRP A 105 10.16 0.64 -18.01
C TRP A 105 9.81 2.00 -18.58
N ILE A 106 8.59 2.15 -19.09
CA ILE A 106 8.11 3.41 -19.67
C ILE A 106 8.01 4.47 -18.58
N GLY A 107 7.36 4.13 -17.46
CA GLY A 107 7.27 5.04 -16.31
C GLY A 107 8.64 5.38 -15.73
N GLY A 108 9.52 4.37 -15.59
CA GLY A 108 10.85 4.54 -15.00
C GLY A 108 11.73 5.43 -15.87
N GLY A 109 11.72 5.20 -17.18
CA GLY A 109 12.39 6.04 -18.15
C GLY A 109 11.89 7.48 -18.09
N LEU A 110 10.57 7.68 -18.09
CA LEU A 110 9.99 9.02 -18.05
C LEU A 110 10.41 9.80 -16.80
N ILE A 111 10.27 9.21 -15.60
CA ILE A 111 10.65 9.89 -14.36
C ILE A 111 12.15 10.16 -14.32
N THR A 112 12.97 9.22 -14.78
CA THR A 112 14.44 9.39 -14.81
C THR A 112 14.84 10.54 -15.72
N VAL A 113 14.26 10.62 -16.93
CA VAL A 113 14.51 11.71 -17.87
C VAL A 113 14.09 13.04 -17.27
N VAL A 114 12.88 13.14 -16.73
CA VAL A 114 12.39 14.36 -16.06
C VAL A 114 13.33 14.77 -14.92
N TYR A 115 13.77 13.83 -14.09
CA TYR A 115 14.67 14.07 -12.97
C TYR A 115 16.02 14.63 -13.43
N LEU A 116 16.67 13.95 -14.38
CA LEU A 116 17.98 14.34 -14.89
C LEU A 116 17.96 15.72 -15.57
N PHE A 117 16.91 16.04 -16.32
CA PHE A 117 16.73 17.36 -16.90
C PHE A 117 16.46 18.44 -15.84
N SER A 118 15.59 18.15 -14.87
CA SER A 118 15.19 19.12 -13.84
C SER A 118 16.32 19.52 -12.91
N GLU A 119 17.26 18.61 -12.66
CA GLU A 119 18.43 18.82 -11.79
C GLU A 119 19.69 19.19 -12.59
N GLY A 120 19.61 19.29 -13.92
CA GLY A 120 20.76 19.65 -14.77
C GLY A 120 21.92 18.65 -14.70
N LEU A 121 21.65 17.37 -14.39
CA LEU A 121 22.67 16.34 -14.16
C LEU A 121 23.27 15.77 -15.46
N LEU A 122 22.75 16.17 -16.62
CA LEU A 122 23.24 15.81 -17.95
C LEU A 122 24.24 16.87 -18.43
N SER A 123 25.47 16.86 -17.92
CA SER A 123 26.57 17.62 -18.52
C SER A 123 27.54 16.65 -19.22
N LEU A 124 28.00 17.01 -20.43
CA LEU A 124 28.95 16.19 -21.19
C LEU A 124 30.34 16.14 -20.53
N GLU A 125 30.63 17.07 -19.63
CA GLU A 125 31.86 17.12 -18.81
C GLU A 125 31.73 16.34 -17.49
N SER A 126 30.61 15.65 -17.28
CA SER A 126 30.36 14.89 -16.05
C SER A 126 31.33 13.74 -15.84
N ASP A 127 31.77 13.58 -14.59
CA ASP A 127 32.53 12.41 -14.12
C ASP A 127 31.85 11.09 -14.50
N ILE A 128 32.67 10.04 -14.71
CA ILE A 128 32.21 8.67 -14.98
C ILE A 128 31.22 8.18 -13.91
N LEU A 129 31.43 8.58 -12.66
CA LEU A 129 30.52 8.29 -11.55
C LEU A 129 29.11 8.86 -11.76
N SER A 130 28.99 10.09 -12.25
CA SER A 130 27.69 10.72 -12.53
C SER A 130 26.90 9.95 -13.59
N TRP A 131 27.58 9.48 -14.64
CA TRP A 131 26.98 8.64 -15.67
C TRP A 131 26.51 7.31 -15.12
N TYR A 132 27.35 6.65 -14.31
CA TYR A 132 27.00 5.40 -13.63
C TYR A 132 25.76 5.57 -12.74
N LEU A 133 25.72 6.62 -11.90
CA LEU A 133 24.59 6.93 -11.04
C LEU A 133 23.31 7.26 -11.82
N SER A 134 23.43 7.89 -12.99
CA SER A 134 22.29 8.17 -13.86
C SER A 134 21.66 6.89 -14.41
N VAL A 135 22.49 5.91 -14.81
CA VAL A 135 22.02 4.58 -15.23
C VAL A 135 21.37 3.84 -14.05
N LEU A 136 21.95 3.90 -12.86
CA LEU A 136 21.31 3.33 -11.66
C LEU A 136 19.98 4.01 -11.34
N GLY A 137 19.87 5.33 -11.54
CA GLY A 137 18.63 6.07 -11.42
C GLY A 137 17.50 5.49 -12.28
N LEU A 138 17.79 5.10 -13.53
CA LEU A 138 16.83 4.42 -14.40
C LEU A 138 16.32 3.11 -13.80
N PHE A 139 17.23 2.28 -13.30
CA PHE A 139 16.85 1.01 -12.67
C PHE A 139 16.07 1.24 -11.37
N PHE A 140 16.48 2.20 -10.55
CA PHE A 140 15.77 2.59 -9.34
C PHE A 140 14.32 2.98 -9.64
N TRP A 141 14.11 3.94 -10.54
CA TRP A 141 12.77 4.42 -10.87
C TRP A 141 11.92 3.31 -11.52
N ARG A 142 12.51 2.50 -12.39
CA ARG A 142 11.84 1.31 -12.95
C ARG A 142 11.33 0.40 -11.85
N TYR A 143 12.17 0.02 -10.89
CA TYR A 143 11.77 -0.92 -9.83
C TYR A 143 10.78 -0.30 -8.84
N ALA A 144 10.96 0.98 -8.49
CA ALA A 144 10.04 1.71 -7.62
C ALA A 144 8.63 1.81 -8.23
N ILE A 145 8.53 2.20 -9.52
CA ILE A 145 7.25 2.27 -10.24
C ILE A 145 6.65 0.88 -10.44
N CYS A 146 7.49 -0.14 -10.67
CA CYS A 146 7.02 -1.52 -10.72
C CYS A 146 6.35 -1.93 -9.41
N THR A 147 6.96 -1.61 -8.26
CA THR A 147 6.40 -1.90 -6.93
C THR A 147 5.08 -1.17 -6.74
N LEU A 148 5.02 0.11 -7.10
CA LEU A 148 3.78 0.88 -7.06
C LEU A 148 2.69 0.22 -7.92
N PHE A 149 2.95 -0.06 -9.20
CA PHE A 149 1.98 -0.72 -10.08
C PHE A 149 1.54 -2.11 -9.56
N CYS A 150 2.45 -2.90 -9.00
CA CYS A 150 2.11 -4.19 -8.37
C CYS A 150 1.17 -4.00 -7.18
N LEU A 151 1.46 -3.05 -6.28
CA LEU A 151 0.59 -2.71 -5.15
C LEU A 151 -0.81 -2.26 -5.63
N LEU A 152 -0.86 -1.41 -6.65
CA LEU A 152 -2.12 -0.93 -7.25
C LEU A 152 -2.92 -2.09 -7.88
N PHE A 153 -2.24 -2.93 -8.66
CA PHE A 153 -2.85 -4.07 -9.34
C PHE A 153 -3.41 -5.07 -8.33
N VAL A 154 -2.63 -5.50 -7.35
CA VAL A 154 -3.06 -6.48 -6.33
C VAL A 154 -4.27 -5.95 -5.56
N THR A 155 -4.25 -4.67 -5.17
CA THR A 155 -5.37 -4.05 -4.45
C THR A 155 -6.63 -3.97 -5.31
N ARG A 156 -6.50 -3.58 -6.59
CA ARG A 156 -7.64 -3.55 -7.53
C ARG A 156 -8.17 -4.95 -7.86
N PHE A 157 -7.28 -5.93 -8.01
CA PHE A 157 -7.64 -7.31 -8.26
C PHE A 157 -8.44 -7.87 -7.08
N ALA A 158 -7.94 -7.66 -5.86
CA ALA A 158 -8.62 -8.06 -4.64
C ALA A 158 -10.04 -7.47 -4.56
N LEU A 159 -10.16 -6.18 -4.88
CA LEU A 159 -11.43 -5.45 -4.82
C LEU A 159 -12.44 -5.82 -5.90
N SER A 160 -11.98 -6.05 -7.13
CA SER A 160 -12.88 -6.32 -8.26
C SER A 160 -13.39 -7.76 -8.27
N ARG A 161 -12.56 -8.73 -7.89
CA ARG A 161 -12.89 -10.15 -7.96
C ARG A 161 -13.49 -10.70 -6.68
N PHE A 162 -12.96 -10.32 -5.52
CA PHE A 162 -13.38 -10.92 -4.24
C PHE A 162 -14.32 -10.02 -3.43
N LEU A 163 -14.44 -8.75 -3.80
CA LEU A 163 -15.24 -7.76 -3.07
C LEU A 163 -16.45 -7.23 -3.85
N ASN A 164 -16.92 -8.01 -4.82
CA ASN A 164 -17.99 -7.58 -5.69
C ASN A 164 -19.34 -7.60 -4.94
N GLU A 165 -20.15 -6.56 -5.14
CA GLU A 165 -21.35 -6.27 -4.32
C GLU A 165 -22.37 -7.43 -4.26
N GLY A 166 -22.35 -8.35 -5.23
CA GLY A 166 -23.23 -9.53 -5.27
C GLY A 166 -22.94 -10.59 -4.20
N LEU A 167 -21.70 -10.72 -3.72
CA LEU A 167 -21.23 -11.90 -2.97
C LEU A 167 -21.13 -11.72 -1.44
N ILE A 168 -21.27 -10.48 -0.96
CA ILE A 168 -21.07 -10.14 0.45
C ILE A 168 -22.35 -10.46 1.23
N ASP A 169 -22.51 -11.68 1.73
CA ASP A 169 -23.59 -11.94 2.68
C ASP A 169 -23.36 -11.13 3.97
N LEU A 170 -24.42 -10.79 4.70
CA LEU A 170 -24.36 -9.94 5.91
C LEU A 170 -23.48 -10.58 7.01
N PHE A 171 -23.26 -11.90 6.94
CA PHE A 171 -22.39 -12.69 7.81
C PHE A 171 -20.99 -12.96 7.23
N GLY A 172 -20.67 -12.43 6.05
CA GLY A 172 -19.39 -12.62 5.36
C GLY A 172 -18.23 -11.81 5.93
N ILE A 173 -18.32 -11.28 7.16
CA ILE A 173 -17.29 -10.43 7.77
C ILE A 173 -15.94 -11.16 7.87
N GLU A 174 -15.96 -12.49 8.08
CA GLU A 174 -14.74 -13.31 8.04
C GLU A 174 -14.01 -13.28 6.69
N LYS A 175 -14.72 -13.05 5.57
CA LYS A 175 -14.10 -12.92 4.23
C LYS A 175 -13.17 -11.70 4.16
N PHE A 176 -13.42 -10.67 4.97
CA PHE A 176 -12.60 -9.44 4.99
C PHE A 176 -11.30 -9.59 5.79
N LYS A 177 -11.16 -10.62 6.63
CA LYS A 177 -9.92 -10.84 7.41
C LYS A 177 -8.70 -11.04 6.52
N HIS A 178 -8.82 -11.86 5.48
CA HIS A 178 -7.72 -12.12 4.54
C HIS A 178 -7.38 -10.91 3.67
N LEU A 179 -8.39 -10.11 3.30
CA LEU A 179 -8.17 -8.84 2.63
C LEU A 179 -7.47 -7.82 3.54
N SER A 180 -7.83 -7.81 4.82
CA SER A 180 -7.20 -6.93 5.83
C SER A 180 -5.72 -7.24 6.00
N GLU A 181 -5.32 -8.52 5.99
CA GLU A 181 -3.91 -8.92 5.98
C GLU A 181 -3.14 -8.39 4.76
N LEU A 182 -3.79 -8.36 3.59
CA LEU A 182 -3.19 -7.84 2.36
C LEU A 182 -3.00 -6.31 2.45
N VAL A 183 -3.98 -5.60 3.00
CA VAL A 183 -3.90 -4.14 3.22
C VAL A 183 -2.77 -3.80 4.19
N ILE A 184 -2.64 -4.52 5.32
CA ILE A 184 -1.53 -4.32 6.27
C ILE A 184 -0.19 -4.59 5.61
N SER A 185 -0.07 -5.69 4.88
CA SER A 185 1.18 -6.03 4.18
C SER A 185 1.58 -4.92 3.21
N ASN A 186 0.62 -4.41 2.44
CA ASN A 186 0.87 -3.30 1.51
C ASN A 186 1.24 -2.02 2.26
N ALA A 187 0.66 -1.77 3.44
CA ALA A 187 0.97 -0.62 4.29
C ALA A 187 2.40 -0.68 4.81
N VAL A 188 2.80 -1.83 5.35
CA VAL A 188 4.16 -2.08 5.85
C VAL A 188 5.18 -1.94 4.73
N ILE A 189 4.92 -2.53 3.55
CA ILE A 189 5.82 -2.41 2.40
C ILE A 189 5.96 -0.95 1.96
N SER A 190 4.84 -0.21 1.92
CA SER A 190 4.84 1.21 1.55
C SER A 190 5.60 2.06 2.58
N ALA A 191 5.39 1.82 3.87
CA ALA A 191 6.08 2.51 4.95
C ALA A 191 7.59 2.22 4.94
N LEU A 192 7.99 0.96 4.77
CA LEU A 192 9.41 0.59 4.61
C LEU A 192 10.03 1.27 3.39
N SER A 193 9.34 1.26 2.25
CA SER A 193 9.81 1.94 1.03
C SER A 193 10.03 3.43 1.26
N LEU A 194 9.09 4.09 1.94
CA LEU A 194 9.20 5.51 2.29
C LEU A 194 10.37 5.76 3.25
N SER A 195 10.51 4.94 4.30
CA SER A 195 11.54 5.13 5.35
C SER A 195 12.99 5.10 4.84
N LEU A 196 13.24 4.50 3.68
CA LEU A 196 14.55 4.41 3.07
C LEU A 196 14.89 5.61 2.17
N ILE A 197 13.90 6.42 1.77
CA ILE A 197 14.12 7.58 0.90
C ILE A 197 15.08 8.62 1.51
N PRO A 198 15.03 8.94 2.82
CA PRO A 198 15.94 9.91 3.43
C PRO A 198 17.44 9.61 3.28
N ILE A 199 17.81 8.37 2.94
CA ILE A 199 19.20 8.00 2.65
C ILE A 199 19.80 8.87 1.53
N PHE A 200 18.98 9.28 0.55
CA PHE A 200 19.43 10.18 -0.53
C PHE A 200 19.86 11.57 -0.04
N TRP A 201 19.40 12.00 1.15
CA TRP A 201 19.54 13.38 1.62
C TRP A 201 20.36 13.50 2.91
N LEU A 202 21.09 12.46 3.30
CA LEU A 202 21.90 12.49 4.53
C LEU A 202 22.93 13.63 4.50
N GLY A 203 22.80 14.58 5.43
CA GLY A 203 23.72 15.72 5.55
C GLY A 203 23.58 16.78 4.44
N ILE A 204 22.51 16.74 3.64
CA ILE A 204 22.21 17.76 2.62
C ILE A 204 20.76 18.23 2.69
N ASN A 205 20.52 19.45 2.21
CA ASN A 205 19.15 19.96 2.09
C ASN A 205 18.38 19.18 1.01
N VAL A 206 17.16 18.76 1.34
CA VAL A 206 16.29 18.02 0.42
C VAL A 206 15.92 18.90 -0.78
N PRO A 207 16.25 18.50 -2.03
CA PRO A 207 15.87 19.22 -3.25
C PRO A 207 14.36 19.39 -3.38
N ILE A 208 13.91 20.48 -4.02
CA ILE A 208 12.48 20.78 -4.17
C ILE A 208 11.76 19.68 -4.97
N ILE A 209 12.40 19.19 -6.04
CA ILE A 209 11.87 18.11 -6.90
C ILE A 209 11.61 16.85 -6.09
N ASP A 210 12.55 16.48 -5.22
CA ASP A 210 12.41 15.32 -4.33
C ASP A 210 11.24 15.48 -3.35
N ARG A 211 11.04 16.68 -2.78
CA ARG A 211 9.88 16.97 -1.90
C ARG A 211 8.56 16.79 -2.65
N VAL A 212 8.48 17.28 -3.88
CA VAL A 212 7.29 17.16 -4.72
C VAL A 212 7.01 15.70 -5.05
N ILE A 213 8.01 14.95 -5.51
CA ILE A 213 7.86 13.54 -5.87
C ILE A 213 7.42 12.71 -4.66
N VAL A 214 8.06 12.89 -3.50
CA VAL A 214 7.69 12.17 -2.28
C VAL A 214 6.29 12.53 -1.80
N SER A 215 5.90 13.80 -1.89
CA SER A 215 4.55 14.24 -1.52
C SER A 215 3.47 13.60 -2.41
N ILE A 216 3.69 13.60 -3.73
CA ILE A 216 2.77 12.96 -4.69
C ILE A 216 2.70 11.44 -4.44
N ALA A 217 3.85 10.79 -4.25
CA ALA A 217 3.92 9.37 -3.96
C ALA A 217 3.20 9.01 -2.66
N PHE A 218 3.39 9.82 -1.61
CA PHE A 218 2.71 9.64 -0.33
C PHE A 218 1.19 9.79 -0.44
N LEU A 219 0.70 10.82 -1.13
CA LEU A 219 -0.73 11.03 -1.36
C LEU A 219 -1.35 9.89 -2.17
N MET A 220 -0.64 9.43 -3.22
CA MET A 220 -1.09 8.31 -4.05
C MET A 220 -1.15 7.01 -3.23
N LEU A 221 -0.10 6.67 -2.49
CA LEU A 221 -0.04 5.46 -1.67
C LEU A 221 -1.12 5.48 -0.58
N THR A 222 -1.27 6.59 0.14
CA THR A 222 -2.31 6.78 1.17
C THR A 222 -3.70 6.57 0.56
N SER A 223 -4.02 7.28 -0.51
CA SER A 223 -5.33 7.18 -1.17
C SER A 223 -5.64 5.74 -1.61
N PHE A 224 -4.65 5.02 -2.12
CA PHE A 224 -4.83 3.64 -2.57
C PHE A 224 -4.92 2.62 -1.45
N LEU A 225 -4.18 2.82 -0.36
CA LEU A 225 -4.23 1.96 0.82
C LEU A 225 -5.59 1.99 1.53
N PHE A 226 -6.24 3.17 1.54
CA PHE A 226 -7.57 3.34 2.13
C PHE A 226 -8.72 3.03 1.17
N LEU A 227 -8.47 2.97 -0.14
CA LEU A 227 -9.47 2.62 -1.14
C LEU A 227 -10.22 1.30 -0.87
N PRO A 228 -9.57 0.19 -0.48
CA PRO A 228 -10.30 -1.02 -0.15
C PRO A 228 -11.19 -0.87 1.07
N VAL A 229 -10.71 -0.19 2.12
CA VAL A 229 -11.48 0.08 3.34
C VAL A 229 -12.76 0.83 3.02
N ASN A 230 -12.63 1.92 2.25
CA ASN A 230 -13.77 2.76 1.86
C ASN A 230 -14.78 1.99 1.01
N LYS A 231 -14.33 1.12 0.10
CA LYS A 231 -15.25 0.29 -0.70
C LYS A 231 -16.00 -0.74 0.15
N VAL A 232 -15.30 -1.42 1.06
CA VAL A 232 -15.96 -2.42 1.90
C VAL A 232 -17.00 -1.76 2.80
N GLN A 233 -16.63 -0.65 3.45
CA GLN A 233 -17.54 0.10 4.32
C GLN A 233 -18.80 0.53 3.57
N ARG A 234 -18.66 1.07 2.34
CA ARG A 234 -19.81 1.44 1.50
C ARG A 234 -20.70 0.24 1.17
N CYS A 235 -20.11 -0.92 0.87
CA CYS A 235 -20.88 -2.12 0.57
C CYS A 235 -21.64 -2.64 1.81
N ILE A 236 -20.99 -2.68 2.99
CA ILE A 236 -21.63 -3.09 4.24
C ILE A 236 -22.76 -2.14 4.60
N ALA A 237 -22.53 -0.83 4.54
CA ALA A 237 -23.55 0.19 4.81
C ALA A 237 -24.76 0.03 3.87
N LYS A 238 -24.51 -0.17 2.56
CA LYS A 238 -25.57 -0.40 1.56
C LYS A 238 -26.37 -1.66 1.88
N LYS A 239 -25.72 -2.79 2.18
CA LYS A 239 -26.43 -4.04 2.51
C LYS A 239 -27.19 -3.97 3.82
N LYS A 240 -26.62 -3.34 4.84
CA LYS A 240 -27.30 -3.05 6.11
C LYS A 240 -28.56 -2.22 5.88
N SER A 241 -28.46 -1.16 5.06
CA SER A 241 -29.61 -0.33 4.70
C SER A 241 -30.71 -1.14 3.98
N LEU A 242 -30.34 -2.01 3.04
CA LEU A 242 -31.29 -2.88 2.32
C LEU A 242 -31.93 -3.94 3.22
N ALA A 243 -31.16 -4.54 4.14
CA ALA A 243 -31.68 -5.51 5.10
C ALA A 243 -32.67 -4.85 6.07
N ILE A 244 -32.32 -3.66 6.60
CA ILE A 244 -33.22 -2.87 7.45
C ILE A 244 -34.48 -2.46 6.67
N GLN A 245 -34.34 -2.08 5.41
CA GLN A 245 -35.48 -1.73 4.56
C GLN A 245 -36.42 -2.94 4.36
N ARG A 246 -35.89 -4.13 4.02
CA ARG A 246 -36.70 -5.36 3.91
C ARG A 246 -37.43 -5.72 5.21
N ILE A 247 -36.77 -5.54 6.36
CA ILE A 247 -37.41 -5.77 7.66
C ILE A 247 -38.51 -4.73 7.92
N ASN A 248 -38.25 -3.45 7.65
CA ASN A 248 -39.25 -2.40 7.78
C ASN A 248 -40.46 -2.64 6.85
N ASP A 249 -40.23 -3.10 5.62
CA ASP A 249 -41.29 -3.45 4.67
C ASP A 249 -42.10 -4.65 5.15
N SER A 250 -41.44 -5.68 5.71
CA SER A 250 -42.11 -6.83 6.34
C SER A 250 -42.95 -6.42 7.56
N ILE A 251 -42.45 -5.46 8.35
CA ILE A 251 -43.19 -4.89 9.49
C ILE A 251 -44.40 -4.08 8.98
N LYS A 252 -44.24 -3.24 7.95
CA LYS A 252 -45.35 -2.48 7.34
C LYS A 252 -46.43 -3.41 6.77
N GLN A 253 -46.04 -4.50 6.10
CA GLN A 253 -46.98 -5.50 5.61
C GLN A 253 -47.78 -6.16 6.74
N LEU A 254 -47.13 -6.47 7.87
CA LEU A 254 -47.81 -6.99 9.07
C LEU A 254 -48.84 -5.98 9.63
N PHE A 255 -48.54 -4.68 9.62
CA PHE A 255 -49.49 -3.63 10.03
C PHE A 255 -50.65 -3.44 9.04
N LEU A 256 -50.40 -3.45 7.72
CA LEU A 256 -51.43 -3.32 6.68
C LEU A 256 -52.40 -4.52 6.66
N LEU A 257 -51.90 -5.73 6.94
CA LEU A 257 -52.73 -6.93 7.14
C LEU A 257 -53.68 -6.79 8.34
N ASN A 258 -53.29 -5.99 9.34
CA ASN A 258 -54.06 -5.76 10.55
C ASN A 258 -55.26 -4.81 10.31
N GLU A 259 -55.06 -3.78 9.48
CA GLU A 259 -56.13 -2.86 9.06
C GLU A 259 -57.25 -3.60 8.31
N LYS A 260 -56.91 -4.57 7.45
CA LYS A 260 -57.90 -5.39 6.72
C LYS A 260 -58.70 -6.35 7.60
N HIS A 261 -58.16 -6.81 8.72
CA HIS A 261 -58.80 -7.81 9.59
C HIS A 261 -59.51 -7.22 10.81
N LYS A 262 -59.45 -5.90 11.06
CA LYS A 262 -60.08 -5.20 12.21
C LYS A 262 -59.80 -5.83 13.59
N ARG A 263 -58.74 -6.64 13.73
CA ARG A 263 -58.31 -7.23 15.02
C ARG A 263 -57.13 -6.45 15.58
N ARG A 264 -57.02 -6.35 16.91
CA ARG A 264 -55.86 -5.74 17.55
C ARG A 264 -54.66 -6.68 17.39
N LEU A 265 -53.50 -6.11 17.10
CA LEU A 265 -52.24 -6.85 16.86
C LEU A 265 -51.80 -7.68 18.08
N THR A 266 -52.34 -7.37 19.26
CA THR A 266 -52.17 -8.08 20.55
C THR A 266 -52.89 -9.42 20.65
N ASP A 267 -53.89 -9.69 19.82
CA ASP A 267 -54.77 -10.85 19.99
C ASP A 267 -54.22 -12.14 19.32
N ASP A 268 -53.16 -12.04 18.52
CA ASP A 268 -52.59 -13.15 17.75
C ASP A 268 -51.13 -13.43 18.18
N PRO A 269 -50.88 -14.37 19.11
CA PRO A 269 -49.57 -14.58 19.74
C PRO A 269 -48.49 -15.00 18.73
N VAL A 270 -48.88 -15.64 17.64
CA VAL A 270 -47.97 -16.05 16.55
C VAL A 270 -47.43 -14.83 15.79
N ARG A 271 -48.28 -13.82 15.55
CA ARG A 271 -47.88 -12.58 14.87
C ARG A 271 -47.04 -11.69 15.76
N LEU A 272 -47.37 -11.60 17.05
CA LEU A 272 -46.61 -10.81 18.02
C LEU A 272 -45.20 -11.39 18.22
N ARG A 273 -45.07 -12.72 18.22
CA ARG A 273 -43.77 -13.42 18.22
C ARG A 273 -42.97 -13.15 16.94
N LYS A 274 -43.62 -13.09 15.77
CA LYS A 274 -42.98 -12.75 14.49
C LYS A 274 -42.56 -11.28 14.40
N LEU A 275 -43.33 -10.36 14.97
CA LEU A 275 -42.95 -8.95 15.08
C LEU A 275 -41.74 -8.79 16.01
N SER A 276 -41.79 -9.44 17.18
CA SER A 276 -40.69 -9.43 18.15
C SER A 276 -39.40 -10.01 17.55
N SER A 277 -39.49 -11.11 16.81
CA SER A 277 -38.31 -11.68 16.13
C SER A 277 -37.75 -10.76 15.03
N LEU A 278 -38.60 -10.06 14.27
CA LEU A 278 -38.18 -9.07 13.27
C LEU A 278 -37.52 -7.84 13.90
N ILE A 279 -38.06 -7.33 15.01
CA ILE A 279 -37.47 -6.22 15.77
C ILE A 279 -36.12 -6.62 16.35
N ASN A 280 -36.04 -7.80 16.96
CA ASN A 280 -34.80 -8.32 17.51
C ASN A 280 -33.73 -8.54 16.41
N SER A 281 -34.15 -9.05 15.25
CA SER A 281 -33.27 -9.19 14.07
C SER A 281 -32.79 -7.83 13.55
N LYS A 282 -33.65 -6.80 13.52
CA LYS A 282 -33.27 -5.43 13.16
C LYS A 282 -32.26 -4.86 14.15
N GLN A 283 -32.47 -5.07 15.44
CA GLN A 283 -31.58 -4.61 16.50
C GLN A 283 -30.21 -5.29 16.42
N GLN A 284 -30.19 -6.61 16.18
CA GLN A 284 -28.96 -7.37 15.95
C GLN A 284 -28.22 -6.87 14.70
N ILE A 285 -28.90 -6.69 13.57
CA ILE A 285 -28.29 -6.16 12.34
C ILE A 285 -27.80 -4.72 12.52
N SER A 286 -28.55 -3.90 13.27
CA SER A 286 -28.17 -2.52 13.57
C SER A 286 -26.93 -2.43 14.48
N ALA A 287 -26.78 -3.38 15.41
CA ALA A 287 -25.68 -3.47 16.35
C ALA A 287 -24.38 -3.99 15.72
N VAL A 288 -24.45 -4.65 14.55
CA VAL A 288 -23.25 -5.02 13.79
C VAL A 288 -22.57 -3.74 13.28
N SER A 289 -21.28 -3.61 13.64
CA SER A 289 -20.41 -2.53 13.19
C SER A 289 -20.37 -2.48 11.67
N GLU A 290 -20.53 -1.28 11.11
CA GLU A 290 -20.41 -1.04 9.66
C GLU A 290 -18.96 -1.04 9.18
N TRP A 291 -18.02 -1.05 10.12
CA TRP A 291 -16.60 -1.08 9.82
C TRP A 291 -16.18 -2.50 9.43
N ALA A 292 -15.75 -2.62 8.18
CA ALA A 292 -15.22 -3.83 7.55
C ALA A 292 -13.95 -4.38 8.20
N ILE A 293 -13.26 -3.53 8.95
CA ILE A 293 -12.02 -3.81 9.64
C ILE A 293 -12.34 -3.71 11.12
N ASP A 294 -11.93 -4.73 11.90
CA ASP A 294 -11.90 -4.61 13.35
C ASP A 294 -11.21 -3.29 13.68
N ILE A 295 -11.88 -2.36 14.37
CA ILE A 295 -11.38 -1.00 14.68
C ILE A 295 -9.87 -0.97 15.07
N PRO A 296 -9.33 -1.93 15.85
CA PRO A 296 -7.90 -2.00 16.16
C PRO A 296 -6.98 -2.14 14.94
N GLN A 297 -7.42 -2.85 13.90
CA GLN A 297 -6.62 -3.19 12.72
C GLN A 297 -6.58 -2.04 11.69
N GLY A 298 -7.66 -1.26 11.60
CA GLY A 298 -7.68 -0.01 10.82
C GLY A 298 -6.76 1.04 11.44
N MET A 299 -6.80 1.18 12.78
CA MET A 299 -5.87 2.03 13.53
C MET A 299 -4.41 1.60 13.35
N LYS A 300 -4.10 0.30 13.36
CA LYS A 300 -2.73 -0.19 13.08
C LYS A 300 -2.25 0.24 11.69
N THR A 301 -3.11 0.14 10.68
CA THR A 301 -2.76 0.52 9.30
C THR A 301 -2.52 2.03 9.19
N ILE A 302 -3.38 2.85 9.81
CA ILE A 302 -3.19 4.31 9.90
C ILE A 302 -1.87 4.61 10.61
N ALA A 303 -1.63 4.02 11.77
CA ALA A 303 -0.40 4.23 12.53
C ALA A 303 0.86 3.88 11.71
N ILE A 304 0.85 2.79 10.95
CA ILE A 304 1.98 2.37 10.11
C ILE A 304 2.20 3.33 8.93
N VAL A 305 1.14 3.76 8.25
CA VAL A 305 1.26 4.65 7.09
C VAL A 305 1.74 6.04 7.51
N PHE A 306 1.27 6.52 8.65
CA PHE A 306 1.59 7.86 9.14
C PHE A 306 2.87 7.92 10.00
N SER A 307 3.36 6.81 10.55
CA SER A 307 4.56 6.81 11.41
C SER A 307 5.79 7.38 10.72
N VAL A 308 5.98 7.06 9.43
CA VAL A 308 7.16 7.50 8.66
C VAL A 308 7.10 9.00 8.35
N PRO A 309 6.03 9.55 7.74
CA PRO A 309 5.90 11.00 7.57
C PRO A 309 5.94 11.78 8.89
N LEU A 310 5.29 11.28 9.95
CA LEU A 310 5.36 11.93 11.26
C LEU A 310 6.77 11.94 11.82
N SER A 311 7.51 10.83 11.68
CA SER A 311 8.91 10.77 12.10
C SER A 311 9.75 11.85 11.40
N TRP A 312 9.50 12.11 10.13
CA TRP A 312 10.21 13.17 9.39
C TRP A 312 9.81 14.56 9.83
N ALA A 313 8.50 14.80 10.03
CA ALA A 313 8.00 16.08 10.52
C ALA A 313 8.56 16.40 11.92
N ILE A 314 8.56 15.41 12.82
CA ILE A 314 9.13 15.54 14.16
C ILE A 314 10.65 15.76 14.08
N GLY A 315 11.35 14.99 13.24
CA GLY A 315 12.79 15.17 13.02
C GLY A 315 13.13 16.59 12.54
N ALA A 316 12.40 17.11 11.56
CA ALA A 316 12.59 18.47 11.05
C ALA A 316 12.29 19.55 12.11
N LEU A 317 11.29 19.33 12.98
CA LEU A 317 11.00 20.23 14.09
C LEU A 317 12.12 20.24 15.13
N VAL A 318 12.65 19.06 15.49
CA VAL A 318 13.77 18.92 16.43
C VAL A 318 15.03 19.58 15.87
N ASP A 319 15.33 19.38 14.58
CA ASP A 319 16.51 19.96 13.95
C ASP A 319 16.43 21.49 13.90
N LYS A 320 15.25 22.04 13.59
CA LYS A 320 15.00 23.49 13.66
C LYS A 320 15.20 24.03 15.09
N TYR A 321 14.68 23.32 16.08
CA TYR A 321 14.81 23.72 17.48
C TYR A 321 16.27 23.69 17.97
N LEU A 322 17.04 22.67 17.55
CA LEU A 322 18.48 22.59 17.84
C LEU A 322 19.26 23.72 17.17
N GLN A 323 18.94 24.08 15.93
CA GLN A 323 19.56 25.22 15.26
C GLN A 323 19.28 26.54 15.99
N GLU A 324 18.04 26.78 16.41
CA GLU A 324 17.69 27.96 17.22
C GLU A 324 18.49 28.00 18.54
N ILE A 325 18.65 26.86 19.22
CA ILE A 325 19.48 26.78 20.44
C ILE A 325 20.96 27.09 20.15
N ILE A 326 21.51 26.55 19.06
CA ILE A 326 22.92 26.79 18.69
C ILE A 326 23.14 28.26 18.31
N GLU A 327 22.19 28.89 17.61
CA GLU A 327 22.27 30.31 17.29
C GLU A 327 22.21 31.18 18.55
N ILE A 328 21.32 30.85 19.49
CA ILE A 328 21.25 31.53 20.80
C ILE A 328 22.58 31.36 21.56
N SER A 329 23.15 30.15 21.56
CA SER A 329 24.44 29.87 22.20
C SER A 329 25.63 30.58 21.55
N LYS A 330 25.55 30.96 20.28
CA LYS A 330 26.60 31.76 19.60
C LYS A 330 26.47 33.26 19.85
N MET A 331 25.31 33.71 20.35
CA MET A 331 25.04 35.12 20.66
C MET A 331 25.35 35.48 22.12
N VAL A 332 25.64 34.50 22.98
CA VAL A 332 26.06 34.64 24.39
C VAL A 332 27.56 34.50 24.50
#